data_AF-A0A3C0TY64-F1
#
_entry.id   AF-A0A3C0TY64-F1
#
_cell.length_a   1.000
_cell.length_b   1.000
_cell.length_c   1.000
_cell.angle_alpha   90.00
_cell.angle_beta   90.00
_cell.angle_gamma   90.00
#
_symmetry.space_group_name_H-M   'P 1'
#
loop_
_entity.id
_entity.type
_entity.pdbx_description
1 polymer ?
#
loop_
_entity_poly.entity_id
_entity_poly.type
_entity_poly.pdbx_seq_one_letter_code
_entity_poly.pdbx_strand_id
1 'polypeptide(L)' 'MIKAVNKMTPAEKSGSRVLIYSHDTFGLGHLRRCRAIAHALVGSFSKLSVLIISGSPIIGSFD' A
#
# COMPACT_ATOMS: atom_id res chain seq x y z
N MET A 1 21.37 9.86 23.84
CA MET A 1 21.45 8.41 23.57
C MET A 1 20.66 8.13 22.30
N ILE A 2 21.33 8.17 21.15
CA ILE A 2 20.71 8.05 19.83
C ILE A 2 20.39 6.57 19.62
N LYS A 3 19.10 6.20 19.52
CA LYS A 3 18.71 4.85 19.16
C LYS A 3 19.21 4.57 17.74
N ALA A 4 20.04 3.53 17.61
CA ALA A 4 20.54 3.03 16.34
C ALA A 4 19.38 2.79 15.36
N VAL A 5 19.45 3.44 14.20
CA VAL A 5 18.69 3.03 13.02
C VAL A 5 19.25 1.66 12.63
N ASN A 6 18.47 0.62 12.90
CA ASN A 6 18.85 -0.76 12.63
C ASN A 6 19.20 -0.89 11.13
N LYS A 7 20.44 -1.26 10.81
CA LYS A 7 20.86 -1.56 9.45
C LYS A 7 20.08 -2.80 8.99
N MET A 8 19.12 -2.62 8.09
CA MET A 8 18.39 -3.72 7.47
C MET A 8 19.39 -4.58 6.69
N THR A 9 19.64 -5.80 7.15
CA THR A 9 20.46 -6.78 6.44
C THR A 9 19.66 -7.34 5.24
N PRO A 10 20.28 -7.56 4.06
CA PRO A 10 19.55 -7.95 2.85
C PRO A 10 18.95 -9.37 2.82
N ALA A 11 18.93 -10.11 3.93
CA ALA A 11 18.75 -11.57 3.91
C ALA A 11 17.71 -12.16 4.88
N GLU A 12 17.00 -11.36 5.67
CA GLU A 12 15.65 -11.77 6.08
C GLU A 12 14.73 -11.36 4.94
N LYS A 13 13.95 -12.29 4.37
CA LYS A 13 12.94 -11.97 3.33
C LYS A 13 11.87 -11.04 3.93
N SER A 14 12.21 -9.76 4.07
CA SER A 14 11.31 -8.66 4.31
C SER A 14 10.31 -8.73 3.17
N GLY A 15 9.06 -8.98 3.52
CA GLY A 15 7.97 -9.06 2.57
C GLY A 15 7.99 -7.95 1.53
N SER A 16 7.71 -8.28 0.27
CA SER A 16 7.68 -7.31 -0.83
C SER A 16 6.67 -6.20 -0.53
N ARG A 17 7.07 -4.95 -0.71
CA ARG A 17 6.21 -3.78 -0.47
C ARG A 17 5.86 -3.13 -1.79
N VAL A 18 4.57 -2.87 -2.00
CA VAL A 18 4.04 -2.23 -3.21
C VAL A 18 3.33 -0.93 -2.81
N LEU A 19 3.66 0.15 -3.49
CA LEU A 19 2.96 1.43 -3.38
C LEU A 19 2.06 1.59 -4.60
N ILE A 20 0.77 1.79 -4.38
CA ILE A 20 -0.19 2.17 -5.43
C ILE A 20 -0.52 3.65 -5.24
N TYR A 21 -0.04 4.49 -6.14
CA TYR A 21 -0.46 5.88 -6.21
C TYR A 21 -1.59 6.02 -7.21
N SER A 22 -2.68 6.66 -6.79
CA SER A 22 -3.80 7.00 -7.66
C SER A 22 -4.11 8.48 -7.55
N HIS A 23 -3.96 9.20 -8.66
CA HIS A 23 -4.44 10.58 -8.80
C HIS A 23 -5.96 10.58 -8.99
N ASP A 24 -6.68 10.03 -8.00
CA ASP A 24 -8.14 9.98 -7.99
C ASP A 24 -8.69 11.35 -7.61
N THR A 25 -9.64 11.86 -8.39
CA THR A 25 -10.32 13.13 -8.10
C THR A 25 -11.45 12.89 -7.10
N PHE A 26 -12.71 12.81 -7.53
CA PHE A 26 -13.85 12.56 -6.64
C PHE A 26 -13.96 11.10 -6.16
N GLY A 27 -12.95 10.25 -6.33
CA GLY A 27 -12.89 8.97 -5.58
C GLY A 27 -13.85 7.87 -6.05
N LEU A 28 -14.65 8.12 -7.09
CA LEU A 28 -15.81 7.27 -7.41
C LEU A 28 -15.44 5.92 -8.05
N GLY A 29 -14.23 5.80 -8.63
CA GLY A 29 -13.84 4.61 -9.38
C GLY A 29 -12.39 4.17 -9.18
N HIS A 30 -11.43 5.11 -9.05
CA HIS A 30 -10.03 4.70 -8.99
C HIS A 30 -9.68 4.08 -7.64
N LEU A 31 -10.24 4.55 -6.51
CA LEU A 31 -10.07 3.90 -5.20
C LEU A 31 -10.59 2.45 -5.20
N ARG A 32 -11.78 2.21 -5.76
CA ARG A 32 -12.33 0.84 -5.88
C ARG A 32 -11.43 -0.08 -6.69
N ARG A 33 -10.90 0.42 -7.81
CA ARG A 33 -9.96 -0.33 -8.67
C ARG A 33 -8.62 -0.58 -7.95
N CYS A 34 -8.04 0.44 -7.33
CA CYS A 34 -6.79 0.32 -6.58
C CYS A 34 -6.91 -0.68 -5.44
N ARG A 35 -8.05 -0.68 -4.72
CA ARG A 35 -8.35 -1.65 -3.66
C ARG A 35 -8.50 -3.06 -4.22
N ALA A 36 -9.21 -3.24 -5.34
CA ALA A 36 -9.37 -4.55 -5.97
C ALA A 36 -8.03 -5.15 -6.38
N ILE A 37 -7.15 -4.34 -7.00
CA ILE A 37 -5.79 -4.75 -7.36
C ILE A 37 -4.97 -5.09 -6.12
N ALA A 38 -5.01 -4.24 -5.08
CA ALA A 38 -4.29 -4.48 -3.83
C ALA A 38 -4.73 -5.79 -3.17
N HIS A 39 -6.03 -6.07 -3.09
CA HIS A 39 -6.55 -7.32 -2.54
C HIS A 39 -6.10 -8.54 -3.33
N ALA A 40 -6.14 -8.48 -4.67
CA ALA A 40 -5.66 -9.57 -5.51
C ALA A 40 -4.16 -9.85 -5.27
N LEU A 41 -3.36 -8.80 -5.11
CA LEU A 41 -1.92 -8.92 -4.85
C LEU A 41 -1.65 -9.52 -3.46
N VAL A 42 -2.26 -9.00 -2.39
CA VAL A 42 -2.06 -9.54 -1.04
C VAL A 42 -2.59 -10.97 -0.92
N GLY A 43 -3.69 -11.29 -1.61
CA GLY A 43 -4.22 -12.66 -1.67
C GLY A 43 -3.31 -13.65 -2.42
N SER A 44 -2.51 -13.17 -3.38
CA SER A 44 -1.60 -14.02 -4.17
C SER A 44 -0.21 -14.16 -3.56
N PHE A 45 0.21 -13.21 -2.71
CA PHE A 45 1.56 -13.16 -2.16
C PHE A 45 1.52 -13.00 -0.64
N SER A 46 1.77 -14.09 0.08
CA SER A 46 1.61 -14.19 1.55
C SER A 46 2.48 -13.26 2.40
N LYS A 47 3.52 -12.65 1.83
CA LYS A 47 4.38 -11.67 2.50
C LYS A 47 4.29 -10.28 1.87
N LEU A 48 3.33 -10.04 0.99
CA LEU A 48 3.22 -8.77 0.28
C LEU A 48 2.37 -7.77 1.08
N SER A 49 2.88 -6.55 1.21
CA SER A 49 2.15 -5.42 1.80
C SER A 49 1.91 -4.37 0.73
N VAL A 50 0.69 -3.81 0.70
CA VAL A 50 0.32 -2.73 -0.22
C VAL A 50 -0.02 -1.47 0.56
N LEU A 51 0.54 -0.33 0.15
CA LEU A 51 0.13 1.00 0.59
C LEU A 51 -0.57 1.71 -0.58
N ILE A 52 -1.77 2.24 -0.37
CA ILE A 52 -2.48 3.04 -1.37
C ILE A 52 -2.40 4.51 -0.95
N ILE A 53 -1.92 5.37 -1.84
CA ILE A 53 -1.94 6.83 -1.67
C ILE A 53 -2.83 7.43 -2.74
N SER A 54 -3.72 8.32 -2.35
CA SER A 54 -4.56 9.07 -3.28
C SER A 54 -4.77 10.51 -2.80
N GLY A 55 -4.99 11.42 -3.75
CA GLY A 55 -5.33 12.82 -3.49
C GLY A 55 -6.84 13.09 -3.37
N SER A 56 -7.67 12.05 -3.38
CA SER A 56 -9.12 12.20 -3.31
C SER A 56 -9.60 12.62 -1.92
N PRO A 57 -10.50 13.62 -1.80
CA PRO A 57 -11.04 14.04 -0.50
C PRO A 57 -11.90 12.97 0.19
N ILE A 58 -12.25 11.86 -0.47
CA ILE A 58 -13.20 10.84 0.02
C ILE A 58 -12.48 9.61 0.62
N ILE A 59 -11.15 9.65 0.76
CA ILE A 59 -10.32 8.54 1.28
C ILE A 59 -10.71 8.06 2.70
N GLY A 60 -11.45 8.86 3.47
CA GLY A 60 -11.98 8.48 4.79
C GLY A 60 -13.44 8.03 4.82
N SER A 61 -14.14 7.96 3.69
CA SER A 61 -15.59 7.67 3.62
C SER A 61 -15.95 6.42 2.82
N PHE A 62 -14.95 5.64 2.41
CA PHE A 62 -15.16 4.36 1.73
C PHE A 62 -14.76 3.20 2.66
N ASP A 63 -15.76 2.55 3.23
CA ASP A 63 -15.65 1.23 3.89
C ASP A 63 -15.66 0.10 2.84
#